data_AF-A0A8T6IIA0-F1
#
_entry.id   AF-A0A8T6IIA0-F1
#
_cell.length_a   1.000
_cell.length_b   1.000
_cell.length_c   1.000
_cell.angle_alpha   90.00
_cell.angle_beta   90.00
_cell.angle_gamma   90.00
#
_symmetry.space_group_name_H-M   'P 1'
#
loop_
_entity.id
_entity.type
_entity.pdbx_description
1 polymer ?
#
loop_
_entity_poly.entity_id
_entity_poly.type
_entity_poly.pdbx_seq_one_letter_code
_entity_poly.pdbx_strand_id
1 'polypeptide(L)'
;MNITHPYLDAILDWARQEDAIRALVVTGSLARMDDTTDQYSDLDVQVIATDIKRYIEDDRWLNHLGDVWIRYPIHQDAPYRLVWFSGGIKVDFQFLESDTIQGDQLTDEYTRGYQVLLDEDDLFRSLPPSPRLFPQAPPPSAAEVQAAINEFWFEAIHVAQFIRRRDFWVVKHRDWTMKANVLRMLEWQTRHVRRESINTWLIGRRIAHWADEDTYAAIERIWAGWDAPALWEALLNQLELFSRLSREVASALQFTYEERRYRDIGAYIHQLWREDPAIESKD
;
A
#
# COMPACT_ATOMS: atom_id res chain seq x y z
N MET A 1 -14.63 13.49 -16.91
CA MET A 1 -14.17 12.24 -17.54
C MET A 1 -15.07 11.16 -16.98
N ASN A 2 -15.64 10.29 -17.81
CA ASN A 2 -16.53 9.25 -17.31
C ASN A 2 -15.71 8.00 -17.02
N ILE A 3 -15.80 7.48 -15.81
CA ILE A 3 -15.28 6.14 -15.47
C ILE A 3 -15.85 5.14 -16.49
N THR A 4 -14.98 4.27 -16.99
CA THR A 4 -15.37 3.18 -17.89
C THR A 4 -15.03 1.87 -17.20
N HIS A 5 -16.04 1.06 -16.87
CA HIS A 5 -15.86 -0.25 -16.26
C HIS A 5 -17.00 -1.20 -16.68
N PRO A 6 -16.75 -2.50 -16.95
CA PRO A 6 -17.75 -3.41 -17.51
C PRO A 6 -19.02 -3.59 -16.66
N TYR A 7 -18.90 -3.44 -15.34
CA TYR A 7 -20.02 -3.59 -14.39
C TYR A 7 -20.68 -2.26 -14.00
N LEU A 8 -20.18 -1.12 -14.49
CA LEU A 8 -20.64 0.19 -14.04
C LEU A 8 -22.15 0.41 -14.31
N ASP A 9 -22.59 0.09 -15.52
CA ASP A 9 -24.00 0.25 -15.92
C ASP A 9 -24.91 -0.67 -15.12
N ALA A 10 -24.52 -1.94 -14.93
CA ALA A 10 -25.28 -2.90 -14.14
C ALA A 10 -25.39 -2.48 -12.67
N ILE A 11 -24.32 -1.91 -12.08
CA ILE A 11 -24.32 -1.38 -10.71
C ILE A 11 -25.26 -0.16 -10.60
N LEU A 12 -25.20 0.75 -11.57
CA LEU A 12 -26.09 1.92 -11.61
C LEU A 12 -27.56 1.51 -11.75
N ASP A 13 -27.85 0.56 -12.62
CA ASP A 13 -29.20 0.07 -12.85
C ASP A 13 -29.75 -0.69 -11.64
N TRP A 14 -28.91 -1.47 -10.97
CA TRP A 14 -29.25 -2.09 -9.68
C TRP A 14 -29.55 -1.02 -8.62
N ALA A 15 -28.68 -0.04 -8.44
CA ALA A 15 -28.87 0.99 -7.43
C ALA A 15 -30.15 1.82 -7.64
N ARG A 16 -30.49 2.15 -8.89
CA ARG A 16 -31.74 2.86 -9.23
C ARG A 16 -33.01 2.05 -8.96
N GLN A 17 -32.92 0.72 -8.86
CA GLN A 17 -34.04 -0.16 -8.55
C GLN A 17 -34.22 -0.36 -7.04
N GLU A 18 -33.29 0.14 -6.24
CA GLU A 18 -33.25 -0.07 -4.80
C GLU A 18 -33.56 1.22 -4.05
N ASP A 19 -34.79 1.36 -3.56
CA ASP A 19 -35.25 2.55 -2.83
C ASP A 19 -34.37 2.93 -1.62
N ALA A 20 -33.71 1.91 -1.01
CA ALA A 20 -32.84 2.09 0.13
C ALA A 20 -31.49 2.73 -0.25
N ILE A 21 -31.02 2.62 -1.50
CA ILE A 21 -29.76 3.23 -1.94
C ILE A 21 -30.01 4.71 -2.24
N ARG A 22 -29.26 5.58 -1.57
CA ARG A 22 -29.38 7.04 -1.68
C ARG A 22 -28.28 7.65 -2.52
N ALA A 23 -27.10 7.03 -2.55
CA ALA A 23 -26.01 7.48 -3.40
C ALA A 23 -25.04 6.36 -3.77
N LEU A 24 -24.33 6.57 -4.89
CA LEU A 24 -23.20 5.76 -5.32
C LEU A 24 -22.00 6.67 -5.57
N VAL A 25 -20.86 6.34 -4.97
CA VAL A 25 -19.60 7.07 -5.16
C VAL A 25 -18.52 6.08 -5.56
N VAL A 26 -17.81 6.36 -6.65
CA VAL A 26 -16.59 5.62 -7.01
C VAL A 26 -15.40 6.33 -6.42
N THR A 27 -14.51 5.57 -5.79
CA THR A 27 -13.23 6.07 -5.27
C THR A 27 -12.08 5.28 -5.91
N GLY A 28 -10.90 5.30 -5.29
CA GLY A 28 -9.78 4.48 -5.77
C GLY A 28 -9.17 4.96 -7.08
N SER A 29 -8.55 4.04 -7.82
CA SER A 29 -7.75 4.41 -9.00
C SER A 29 -8.60 4.90 -10.17
N LEU A 30 -9.80 4.33 -10.38
CA LEU A 30 -10.69 4.72 -11.47
C LEU A 30 -11.29 6.11 -11.31
N ALA A 31 -11.43 6.61 -10.07
CA ALA A 31 -11.88 7.97 -9.82
C ALA A 31 -10.77 9.03 -9.95
N ARG A 32 -9.50 8.62 -10.09
CA ARG A 32 -8.36 9.54 -10.21
C ARG A 32 -8.18 10.03 -11.64
N MET A 33 -7.71 11.27 -11.76
CA MET A 33 -7.29 11.87 -13.03
C MET A 33 -5.77 11.87 -13.14
N ASP A 34 -5.15 10.70 -13.01
CA ASP A 34 -3.68 10.53 -12.99
C ASP A 34 -3.17 9.49 -14.01
N ASP A 35 -4.05 8.99 -14.89
CA ASP A 35 -3.76 7.96 -15.88
C ASP A 35 -3.09 6.71 -15.27
N THR A 36 -3.44 6.37 -14.02
CA THR A 36 -2.86 5.24 -13.30
C THR A 36 -3.61 3.91 -13.43
N THR A 37 -4.62 3.87 -14.27
CA THR A 37 -5.54 2.74 -14.43
C THR A 37 -5.22 1.92 -15.68
N ASP A 38 -5.58 0.64 -15.63
CA ASP A 38 -5.42 -0.32 -16.72
C ASP A 38 -6.57 -1.35 -16.68
N GLN A 39 -6.54 -2.34 -17.57
CA GLN A 39 -7.56 -3.39 -17.66
C GLN A 39 -7.63 -4.32 -16.43
N TYR A 40 -6.67 -4.24 -15.50
CA TYR A 40 -6.64 -5.02 -14.26
C TYR A 40 -7.01 -4.19 -13.03
N SER A 41 -7.34 -2.91 -13.22
CA SER A 41 -7.79 -2.04 -12.15
C SER A 41 -9.19 -2.45 -11.70
N ASP A 42 -9.36 -2.56 -10.38
CA ASP A 42 -10.63 -2.82 -9.73
C ASP A 42 -11.50 -1.57 -9.67
N LEU A 43 -12.80 -1.81 -9.46
CA LEU A 43 -13.78 -0.76 -9.21
C LEU A 43 -14.12 -0.69 -7.72
N ASP A 44 -13.72 0.40 -7.07
CA ASP A 44 -14.08 0.71 -5.69
C ASP A 44 -15.40 1.51 -5.66
N VAL A 45 -16.49 0.91 -5.19
CA VAL A 45 -17.81 1.53 -5.11
C VAL A 45 -18.25 1.66 -3.66
N GLN A 46 -18.55 2.88 -3.22
CA GLN A 46 -19.30 3.13 -2.01
C GLN A 46 -20.80 3.14 -2.33
N VAL A 47 -21.53 2.31 -1.61
CA VAL A 47 -22.99 2.20 -1.65
C VAL A 47 -23.54 2.84 -0.38
N ILE A 48 -24.13 4.03 -0.54
CA ILE A 48 -24.72 4.77 0.56
C ILE A 48 -26.20 4.41 0.62
N ALA A 49 -26.67 3.87 1.74
CA ALA A 49 -28.05 3.40 1.88
C ALA A 49 -28.65 3.73 3.25
N THR A 50 -29.98 3.68 3.36
CA THR A 50 -30.72 3.86 4.62
C THR A 50 -30.79 2.59 5.48
N ASP A 51 -30.51 1.43 4.89
CA ASP A 51 -30.42 0.14 5.57
C ASP A 51 -29.35 -0.73 4.88
N ILE A 52 -28.11 -0.61 5.33
CA ILE A 52 -27.01 -1.41 4.75
C ILE A 52 -27.09 -2.89 5.11
N LYS A 53 -27.81 -3.28 6.18
CA LYS A 53 -27.88 -4.69 6.63
C LYS A 53 -28.47 -5.59 5.56
N ARG A 54 -29.43 -5.07 4.78
CA ARG A 54 -30.02 -5.76 3.63
C ARG A 54 -28.97 -6.31 2.66
N TYR A 55 -27.90 -5.55 2.41
CA TYR A 55 -26.86 -5.94 1.44
C TYR A 55 -25.71 -6.72 2.09
N ILE A 56 -25.53 -6.54 3.40
CA ILE A 56 -24.50 -7.23 4.19
C ILE A 56 -24.91 -8.68 4.49
N GLU A 57 -26.17 -8.88 4.88
CA GLU A 57 -26.69 -10.18 5.33
C GLU A 57 -27.12 -11.08 4.16
N ASP A 58 -27.47 -10.48 3.01
CA ASP A 58 -27.95 -11.18 1.83
C ASP A 58 -27.26 -10.70 0.56
N ASP A 59 -26.55 -11.62 -0.11
CA ASP A 59 -25.78 -11.34 -1.33
C ASP A 59 -26.54 -11.61 -2.62
N ARG A 60 -27.86 -11.89 -2.57
CA ARG A 60 -28.66 -12.15 -3.79
C ARG A 60 -28.68 -10.98 -4.76
N TRP A 61 -28.42 -9.75 -4.29
CA TRP A 61 -28.31 -8.58 -5.16
C TRP A 61 -27.19 -8.71 -6.21
N LEU A 62 -26.11 -9.46 -5.91
CA LEU A 62 -25.03 -9.73 -6.85
C LEU A 62 -25.51 -10.45 -8.13
N ASN A 63 -26.60 -11.22 -8.04
CA ASN A 63 -27.17 -11.92 -9.20
C ASN A 63 -27.68 -10.97 -10.28
N HIS A 64 -27.96 -9.70 -9.94
CA HIS A 64 -28.32 -8.66 -10.90
C HIS A 64 -27.11 -8.10 -11.67
N LEU A 65 -25.90 -8.29 -11.12
CA LEU A 65 -24.69 -7.71 -11.67
C LEU A 65 -23.98 -8.66 -12.65
N GLY A 66 -23.89 -9.94 -12.29
CA GLY A 66 -23.31 -10.94 -13.17
C GLY A 66 -22.87 -12.21 -12.44
N ASP A 67 -22.17 -13.08 -13.16
CA ASP A 67 -21.67 -14.34 -12.63
C ASP A 67 -20.52 -14.10 -11.63
N VAL A 68 -20.68 -14.59 -10.40
CA VAL A 68 -19.73 -14.40 -9.30
C VAL A 68 -18.82 -15.60 -9.19
N TRP A 69 -17.51 -15.40 -9.33
CA TRP A 69 -16.52 -16.45 -9.10
C TRP A 69 -16.23 -16.63 -7.61
N ILE A 70 -15.97 -15.54 -6.90
CA ILE A 70 -15.69 -15.56 -5.48
C ILE A 70 -16.06 -14.23 -4.82
N ARG A 71 -16.49 -14.30 -3.57
CA ARG A 71 -16.71 -13.14 -2.72
C ARG A 71 -16.04 -13.34 -1.38
N TYR A 72 -15.49 -12.26 -0.84
CA TYR A 72 -14.89 -12.26 0.49
C TYR A 72 -16.00 -12.06 1.55
N PRO A 73 -15.93 -12.74 2.71
CA PRO A 73 -16.89 -12.53 3.81
C PRO A 73 -16.82 -11.08 4.33
N ILE A 74 -17.97 -10.50 4.70
CA ILE A 74 -17.99 -9.15 5.29
C ILE A 74 -17.45 -9.20 6.73
N HIS A 75 -16.60 -8.24 7.07
CA HIS A 75 -16.14 -7.99 8.43
C HIS A 75 -17.05 -6.99 9.16
N GLN A 76 -17.24 -7.16 10.46
CA GLN A 76 -18.14 -6.32 11.27
C GLN A 76 -17.65 -4.87 11.42
N ASP A 77 -16.34 -4.64 11.33
CA ASP A 77 -15.74 -3.33 11.57
C ASP A 77 -15.68 -2.44 10.32
N ALA A 78 -15.88 -3.04 9.14
CA ALA A 78 -15.96 -2.30 7.88
C ALA A 78 -16.75 -3.15 6.87
N PRO A 79 -17.97 -2.72 6.47
CA PRO A 79 -18.87 -3.52 5.66
C PRO A 79 -18.43 -3.52 4.18
N TYR A 80 -17.32 -4.18 3.90
CA TYR A 80 -16.78 -4.38 2.56
C TYR A 80 -17.22 -5.73 1.99
N ARG A 81 -17.85 -5.70 0.83
CA ARG A 81 -18.08 -6.89 -0.01
C ARG A 81 -17.12 -6.86 -1.19
N LEU A 82 -16.05 -7.64 -1.09
CA LEU A 82 -15.06 -7.80 -2.17
C LEU A 82 -15.51 -8.91 -3.10
N VAL A 83 -15.66 -8.64 -4.39
CA VAL A 83 -16.24 -9.59 -5.35
C VAL A 83 -15.35 -9.70 -6.59
N TRP A 84 -15.06 -10.94 -6.97
CA TRP A 84 -14.54 -11.27 -8.28
C TRP A 84 -15.67 -11.85 -9.13
N PHE A 85 -15.97 -11.17 -10.22
CA PHE A 85 -16.91 -11.65 -11.23
C PHE A 85 -16.19 -12.42 -12.34
N SER A 86 -17.00 -13.12 -13.14
CA SER A 86 -16.55 -13.81 -14.34
C SER A 86 -15.72 -12.91 -15.25
N GLY A 87 -14.63 -13.47 -15.80
CA GLY A 87 -13.68 -12.69 -16.60
C GLY A 87 -12.58 -12.04 -15.78
N GLY A 88 -12.51 -12.32 -14.47
CA GLY A 88 -11.44 -11.81 -13.59
C GLY A 88 -11.59 -10.32 -13.30
N ILE A 89 -12.82 -9.82 -13.22
CA ILE A 89 -13.11 -8.42 -12.92
C ILE A 89 -13.42 -8.29 -11.43
N LYS A 90 -12.73 -7.39 -10.74
CA LYS A 90 -12.89 -7.17 -9.30
C LYS A 90 -13.69 -5.88 -9.03
N VAL A 91 -14.67 -5.97 -8.15
CA VAL A 91 -15.41 -4.83 -7.61
C VAL A 91 -15.44 -4.92 -6.09
N ASP A 92 -15.04 -3.84 -5.44
CA ASP A 92 -15.11 -3.70 -3.98
C ASP A 92 -16.26 -2.78 -3.62
N PHE A 93 -17.24 -3.33 -2.91
CA PHE A 93 -18.38 -2.55 -2.42
C PHE A 93 -18.18 -2.20 -0.95
N GLN A 94 -18.16 -0.92 -0.62
CA GLN A 94 -18.20 -0.43 0.76
C GLN A 94 -19.61 0.08 1.05
N PHE A 95 -20.26 -0.45 2.09
CA PHE A 95 -21.59 0.02 2.48
C PHE A 95 -21.51 1.10 3.57
N LEU A 96 -22.22 2.21 3.40
CA LEU A 96 -22.25 3.30 4.37
C LEU A 96 -23.70 3.68 4.67
N GLU A 97 -24.02 3.88 5.95
CA GLU A 97 -25.34 4.39 6.34
C GLU A 97 -25.46 5.86 5.94
N SER A 98 -26.54 6.24 5.28
CA SER A 98 -26.74 7.58 4.72
C SER A 98 -26.71 8.69 5.78
N ASP A 99 -27.14 8.39 7.01
CA ASP A 99 -27.14 9.34 8.12
C ASP A 99 -25.73 9.62 8.70
N THR A 100 -24.73 8.83 8.32
CA THR A 100 -23.32 9.03 8.71
C THR A 100 -22.55 9.94 7.76
N ILE A 101 -23.12 10.23 6.58
CA ILE A 101 -22.44 11.02 5.54
C ILE A 101 -22.40 12.50 5.94
N GLN A 102 -21.18 13.03 6.08
CA GLN A 102 -20.92 14.45 6.28
C GLN A 102 -20.50 15.07 4.94
N GLY A 103 -21.50 15.48 4.16
CA GLY A 103 -21.36 15.96 2.78
C GLY A 103 -20.58 17.26 2.57
N ASP A 104 -20.07 17.86 3.63
CA ASP A 104 -19.33 19.13 3.63
C ASP A 104 -17.82 18.95 3.88
N GLN A 105 -17.36 17.73 4.17
CA GLN A 105 -15.95 17.45 4.46
C GLN A 105 -15.36 16.38 3.54
N LEU A 106 -14.19 16.68 2.97
CA LEU A 106 -13.36 15.67 2.32
C LEU A 106 -12.77 14.75 3.40
N THR A 107 -13.27 13.53 3.48
CA THR A 107 -12.60 12.45 4.21
C THR A 107 -11.32 12.04 3.48
N ASP A 108 -10.39 11.38 4.18
CA ASP A 108 -9.13 10.88 3.60
C ASP A 108 -9.37 10.03 2.33
N GLU A 109 -10.46 9.28 2.28
CA GLU A 109 -10.87 8.46 1.15
C GLU A 109 -11.15 9.29 -0.12
N TYR A 110 -11.80 10.45 0.03
CA TYR A 110 -12.12 11.36 -1.08
C TYR A 110 -10.99 12.28 -1.46
N THR A 111 -10.02 12.53 -0.56
CA THR A 111 -8.85 13.37 -0.87
C THR A 111 -8.03 12.83 -2.04
N ARG A 112 -8.11 11.51 -2.28
CA ARG A 112 -7.40 10.81 -3.37
C ARG A 112 -8.24 10.57 -4.62
N GLY A 113 -9.31 11.33 -4.77
CA GLY A 113 -10.16 11.33 -5.94
C GLY A 113 -11.43 10.52 -5.75
N TYR A 114 -12.54 11.07 -6.23
CA TYR A 114 -13.86 10.47 -6.14
C TYR A 114 -14.73 10.92 -7.31
N GLN A 115 -15.74 10.12 -7.64
CA GLN A 115 -16.79 10.48 -8.59
C GLN A 115 -18.15 10.01 -8.07
N VAL A 116 -19.06 10.96 -7.86
CA VAL A 116 -20.46 10.66 -7.54
C VAL A 116 -21.17 10.21 -8.81
N LEU A 117 -21.76 9.01 -8.80
CA LEU A 117 -22.52 8.45 -9.92
C LEU A 117 -24.04 8.63 -9.75
N LEU A 118 -24.50 8.59 -8.50
CA LEU A 118 -25.88 8.70 -8.08
C LEU A 118 -25.91 9.47 -6.76
N ASP A 119 -26.84 10.42 -6.62
CA ASP A 119 -27.07 11.17 -5.37
C ASP A 119 -28.54 11.64 -5.33
N GLU A 120 -29.41 10.83 -4.73
CA GLU A 120 -30.85 11.07 -4.67
C GLU A 120 -31.25 12.11 -3.61
N ASP A 121 -30.38 12.36 -2.63
CA ASP A 121 -30.63 13.24 -1.48
C ASP A 121 -29.72 14.48 -1.44
N ASP A 122 -28.99 14.78 -2.52
CA ASP A 122 -27.98 15.85 -2.57
C ASP A 122 -26.92 15.72 -1.45
N LEU A 123 -26.60 14.49 -0.99
CA LEU A 123 -25.66 14.21 0.11
C LEU A 123 -24.26 14.74 -0.16
N PHE A 124 -23.85 14.83 -1.43
CA PHE A 124 -22.50 15.22 -1.83
C PHE A 124 -22.44 16.58 -2.52
N ARG A 125 -23.55 17.32 -2.54
CA ARG A 125 -23.65 18.62 -3.23
C ARG A 125 -22.65 19.67 -2.74
N SER A 126 -22.26 19.61 -1.47
CA SER A 126 -21.32 20.54 -0.85
C SER A 126 -19.86 20.10 -0.95
N LEU A 127 -19.58 18.89 -1.47
CA LEU A 127 -18.20 18.45 -1.62
C LEU A 127 -17.47 19.26 -2.69
N PRO A 128 -16.22 19.69 -2.43
CA PRO A 128 -15.41 20.35 -3.44
C PRO A 128 -15.04 19.37 -4.56
N PRO A 129 -14.76 19.85 -5.79
CA PRO A 129 -14.35 18.98 -6.89
C PRO A 129 -13.20 18.04 -6.51
N SER A 130 -13.26 16.80 -7.02
CA SER A 130 -12.21 15.80 -6.84
C SER A 130 -10.80 16.38 -7.01
N PRO A 131 -9.92 16.27 -6.00
CA PRO A 131 -8.58 16.84 -6.07
C PRO A 131 -7.76 16.30 -7.23
N ARG A 132 -6.95 17.16 -7.86
CA ARG A 132 -5.94 16.76 -8.87
C ARG A 132 -4.57 16.52 -8.25
N LEU A 133 -4.32 17.13 -7.09
CA LEU A 133 -3.10 16.98 -6.31
C LEU A 133 -3.48 16.40 -4.96
N PHE A 134 -2.73 15.38 -4.54
CA PHE A 134 -3.02 14.68 -3.30
C PHE A 134 -2.19 15.24 -2.15
N PRO A 135 -2.75 15.33 -0.94
CA PRO A 135 -2.01 15.76 0.23
C PRO A 135 -0.77 14.88 0.46
N GLN A 136 0.38 15.51 0.69
CA GLN A 136 1.58 14.81 1.14
C GLN A 136 1.52 14.64 2.66
N ALA A 137 1.95 13.48 3.15
CA ALA A 137 2.11 13.29 4.58
C ALA A 137 3.14 14.31 5.13
N PRO A 138 2.99 14.77 6.38
CA PRO A 138 3.98 15.62 7.01
C PRO A 138 5.35 14.91 7.08
N PRO A 139 6.45 15.67 7.12
CA PRO A 139 7.78 15.09 7.33
C PRO A 139 7.84 14.32 8.65
N PRO A 140 8.58 13.20 8.70
CA PRO A 140 8.74 12.46 9.94
C PRO A 140 9.57 13.26 10.94
N SER A 141 9.28 13.08 12.21
CA SER A 141 10.14 13.53 13.30
C SER A 141 11.43 12.71 13.36
N ALA A 142 12.50 13.30 13.92
CA ALA A 142 13.75 12.58 14.14
C ALA A 142 13.56 11.31 14.99
N ALA A 143 12.59 11.31 15.92
CA ALA A 143 12.27 10.15 16.73
C ALA A 143 11.66 9.00 15.91
N GLU A 144 10.75 9.29 14.97
CA GLU A 144 10.16 8.29 14.07
C GLU A 144 11.22 7.69 13.14
N VAL A 145 12.10 8.52 12.59
CA VAL A 145 13.18 8.02 11.73
C VAL A 145 14.14 7.15 12.53
N GLN A 146 14.55 7.58 13.73
CA GLN A 146 15.41 6.78 14.61
C GLN A 146 14.75 5.46 15.03
N ALA A 147 13.45 5.44 15.29
CA ALA A 147 12.71 4.22 15.61
C ALA A 147 12.74 3.23 14.45
N ALA A 148 12.46 3.69 13.22
CA ALA A 148 12.53 2.85 12.02
C ALA A 148 13.95 2.30 11.76
N ILE A 149 14.99 3.12 12.00
CA ILE A 149 16.38 2.67 11.89
C ILE A 149 16.69 1.59 12.93
N ASN A 150 16.31 1.82 14.19
CA ASN A 150 16.54 0.84 15.26
C ASN A 150 15.83 -0.49 14.98
N GLU A 151 14.57 -0.43 14.55
CA GLU A 151 13.76 -1.61 14.21
C GLU A 151 14.39 -2.40 13.07
N PHE A 152 14.81 -1.72 12.00
CA PHE A 152 15.50 -2.36 10.88
C PHE A 152 16.77 -3.11 11.32
N TRP A 153 17.66 -2.46 12.06
CA TRP A 153 18.93 -3.08 12.46
C TRP A 153 18.75 -4.19 13.50
N PHE A 154 17.75 -4.06 14.37
CA PHE A 154 17.37 -5.11 15.31
C PHE A 154 16.93 -6.38 14.56
N GLU A 155 16.03 -6.23 13.59
CA GLU A 155 15.56 -7.36 12.78
C GLU A 155 16.67 -7.90 11.84
N ALA A 156 17.58 -7.05 11.34
CA ALA A 156 18.69 -7.48 10.49
C ALA A 156 19.61 -8.48 11.19
N ILE A 157 19.92 -8.25 12.47
CA ILE A 157 20.69 -9.18 13.30
C ILE A 157 19.95 -10.52 13.43
N HIS A 158 18.64 -10.47 13.70
CA HIS A 158 17.82 -11.69 13.81
C HIS A 158 17.78 -12.46 12.50
N VAL A 159 17.56 -11.78 11.37
CA VAL A 159 17.54 -12.40 10.04
C VAL A 159 18.87 -13.10 9.77
N ALA A 160 20.01 -12.44 10.02
CA ALA A 160 21.33 -13.05 9.88
C ALA A 160 21.47 -14.34 10.71
N GLN A 161 21.00 -14.34 11.96
CA GLN A 161 21.01 -15.52 12.83
C GLN A 161 20.09 -16.64 12.32
N PHE A 162 18.93 -16.32 11.75
CA PHE A 162 18.02 -17.32 11.18
C PHE A 162 18.55 -17.92 9.87
N ILE A 163 19.24 -17.13 9.03
CA ILE A 163 19.92 -17.67 7.84
C ILE A 163 20.98 -18.71 8.25
N ARG A 164 21.77 -18.41 9.29
CA ARG A 164 22.74 -19.37 9.88
C ARG A 164 22.11 -20.67 10.35
N ARG A 165 20.91 -20.60 10.90
CA ARG A 165 20.16 -21.75 11.42
C ARG A 165 19.39 -22.53 10.36
N ARG A 166 19.36 -22.03 9.12
CA ARG A 166 18.57 -22.58 8.02
C ARG A 166 17.05 -22.51 8.25
N ASP A 167 16.59 -21.54 9.04
CA ASP A 167 15.17 -21.30 9.27
C ASP A 167 14.61 -20.32 8.22
N PHE A 168 14.64 -20.75 6.95
CA PHE A 168 14.37 -19.87 5.82
C PHE A 168 12.94 -19.35 5.76
N TRP A 169 11.98 -20.09 6.32
CA TRP A 169 10.60 -19.61 6.44
C TRP A 169 10.54 -18.38 7.34
N VAL A 170 11.17 -18.43 8.53
CA VAL A 170 11.25 -17.29 9.43
C VAL A 170 12.03 -16.14 8.79
N VAL A 171 13.12 -16.45 8.06
CA VAL A 171 13.85 -15.43 7.29
C VAL A 171 12.91 -14.71 6.32
N LYS A 172 12.12 -15.41 5.49
CA LYS A 172 11.22 -14.75 4.53
C LYS A 172 10.17 -13.87 5.20
N HIS A 173 9.60 -14.34 6.30
CA HIS A 173 8.62 -13.56 7.05
C HIS A 173 9.23 -12.28 7.63
N ARG A 174 10.41 -12.39 8.24
CA ARG A 174 11.13 -11.29 8.88
C ARG A 174 11.70 -10.31 7.85
N ASP A 175 12.18 -10.83 6.73
CA ASP A 175 12.66 -10.07 5.58
C ASP A 175 11.57 -9.15 5.03
N TRP A 176 10.33 -9.65 4.90
CA TRP A 176 9.18 -8.83 4.52
C TRP A 176 8.93 -7.69 5.51
N THR A 177 8.93 -7.97 6.82
CA THR A 177 8.74 -6.92 7.85
C THR A 177 9.88 -5.90 7.85
N MET A 178 11.13 -6.32 7.60
CA MET A 178 12.26 -5.41 7.44
C MET A 178 12.10 -4.51 6.20
N LYS A 179 11.60 -5.05 5.09
CA LYS A 179 11.37 -4.29 3.86
C LYS A 179 10.28 -3.24 4.02
N ALA A 180 9.35 -3.39 4.96
CA ALA A 180 8.42 -2.32 5.31
C ALA A 180 9.16 -1.07 5.82
N ASN A 181 10.25 -1.24 6.59
CA ASN A 181 11.10 -0.13 7.02
C ASN A 181 11.93 0.45 5.86
N VAL A 182 12.41 -0.39 4.93
CA VAL A 182 13.07 0.08 3.69
C VAL A 182 12.13 0.96 2.87
N LEU A 183 10.90 0.48 2.63
CA LEU A 183 9.87 1.24 1.92
C LEU A 183 9.59 2.55 2.63
N ARG A 184 9.33 2.54 3.94
CA ARG A 184 9.08 3.76 4.73
C ARG A 184 10.22 4.77 4.62
N MET A 185 11.47 4.33 4.73
CA MET A 185 12.63 5.21 4.60
C MET A 185 12.74 5.81 3.19
N LEU A 186 12.47 4.99 2.17
CA LEU A 186 12.45 5.42 0.78
C LEU A 186 11.34 6.45 0.51
N GLU A 187 10.15 6.26 1.08
CA GLU A 187 9.07 7.23 0.96
C GLU A 187 9.45 8.60 1.56
N TRP A 188 10.08 8.58 2.74
CA TRP A 188 10.59 9.80 3.36
C TRP A 188 11.71 10.45 2.54
N GLN A 189 12.62 9.65 1.97
CA GLN A 189 13.67 10.13 1.07
C GLN A 189 13.07 10.83 -0.15
N THR A 190 12.11 10.19 -0.82
CA THR A 190 11.49 10.73 -2.03
C THR A 190 10.75 12.04 -1.74
N ARG A 191 9.92 12.05 -0.68
CA ARG A 191 9.07 13.21 -0.37
C ARG A 191 9.84 14.39 0.23
N HIS A 192 10.86 14.14 1.04
CA HIS A 192 11.47 15.18 1.88
C HIS A 192 12.92 15.51 1.53
N VAL A 193 13.68 14.59 0.92
CA VAL A 193 15.04 14.85 0.43
C VAL A 193 14.98 15.40 -0.99
N ARG A 194 14.31 14.69 -1.89
CA ARG A 194 14.17 15.11 -3.30
C ARG A 194 13.16 16.25 -3.49
N ARG A 195 12.26 16.44 -2.51
CA ARG A 195 11.21 17.49 -2.50
C ARG A 195 10.34 17.48 -3.76
N GLU A 196 10.19 16.30 -4.35
CA GLU A 196 9.34 16.12 -5.52
C GLU A 196 7.88 16.08 -5.06
N SER A 197 7.01 16.79 -5.78
CA SER A 197 5.56 16.71 -5.56
C SER A 197 5.01 15.41 -6.15
N ILE A 198 5.61 14.29 -5.79
CA ILE A 198 5.32 12.95 -6.30
C ILE A 198 4.73 12.11 -5.16
N ASN A 199 3.64 11.41 -5.48
CA ASN A 199 2.98 10.51 -4.55
C ASN A 199 3.77 9.21 -4.42
N THR A 200 4.07 8.83 -3.19
CA THR A 200 4.45 7.46 -2.90
C THR A 200 3.17 6.71 -2.57
N TRP A 201 2.86 5.71 -3.38
CA TRP A 201 1.57 5.03 -3.34
C TRP A 201 1.58 3.92 -2.29
N LEU A 202 0.37 3.55 -1.83
CA LEU A 202 0.16 2.48 -0.87
C LEU A 202 1.01 1.25 -1.22
N ILE A 203 1.67 0.66 -0.21
CA ILE A 203 2.52 -0.54 -0.30
C ILE A 203 3.59 -0.48 -1.42
N GLY A 204 4.03 0.72 -1.81
CA GLY A 204 5.05 0.90 -2.81
C GLY A 204 4.57 0.71 -4.25
N ARG A 205 3.26 0.83 -4.52
CA ARG A 205 2.73 0.76 -5.89
C ARG A 205 3.52 1.73 -6.79
N ARG A 206 3.89 1.28 -7.99
CA ARG A 206 4.59 2.09 -8.98
C ARG A 206 5.94 2.65 -8.51
N ILE A 207 6.67 1.94 -7.63
CA ILE A 207 7.98 2.38 -7.11
C ILE A 207 8.96 2.85 -8.18
N ALA A 208 8.98 2.21 -9.36
CA ALA A 208 9.80 2.60 -10.50
C ALA A 208 9.53 4.03 -11.03
N HIS A 209 8.35 4.61 -10.77
CA HIS A 209 7.99 5.95 -11.23
C HIS A 209 8.41 7.06 -10.27
N TRP A 210 8.72 6.71 -9.02
CA TRP A 210 8.97 7.71 -7.98
C TRP A 210 10.29 7.50 -7.23
N ALA A 211 10.84 6.29 -7.19
CA ALA A 211 12.23 6.05 -6.83
C ALA A 211 13.16 6.52 -7.96
N ASP A 212 14.36 7.01 -7.61
CA ASP A 212 15.40 7.27 -8.59
C ASP A 212 15.98 5.96 -9.15
N GLU A 213 16.63 6.04 -10.32
CA GLU A 213 17.13 4.87 -11.06
C GLU A 213 18.09 4.02 -10.22
N ASP A 214 19.05 4.66 -9.54
CA ASP A 214 20.03 3.96 -8.69
C ASP A 214 19.35 3.24 -7.52
N THR A 215 18.36 3.88 -6.92
CA THR A 215 17.58 3.28 -5.82
C THR A 215 16.68 2.16 -6.29
N TYR A 216 16.05 2.28 -7.45
CA TYR A 216 15.24 1.21 -8.03
C TYR A 216 16.09 -0.02 -8.37
N ALA A 217 17.26 0.19 -8.97
CA ALA A 217 18.22 -0.89 -9.24
C ALA A 217 18.70 -1.57 -7.94
N ALA A 218 18.90 -0.81 -6.85
CA ALA A 218 19.22 -1.39 -5.55
C ALA A 218 18.06 -2.23 -4.97
N ILE A 219 16.81 -1.81 -5.17
CA ILE A 219 15.63 -2.58 -4.73
C ILE A 219 15.56 -3.94 -5.44
N GLU A 220 15.95 -4.05 -6.70
CA GLU A 220 15.95 -5.35 -7.40
C GLU A 220 16.89 -6.36 -6.73
N ARG A 221 17.96 -5.89 -6.08
CA ARG A 221 19.00 -6.70 -5.45
C ARG A 221 18.70 -7.15 -4.03
N ILE A 222 17.64 -6.63 -3.39
CA ILE A 222 17.28 -7.00 -2.02
C ILE A 222 16.30 -8.19 -1.96
N TRP A 223 15.96 -8.80 -3.09
CA TRP A 223 15.10 -9.98 -3.15
C TRP A 223 15.93 -11.25 -3.30
N ALA A 224 15.57 -12.29 -2.54
CA ALA A 224 16.31 -13.55 -2.51
C ALA A 224 15.47 -14.75 -2.96
N GLY A 225 16.16 -15.78 -3.45
CA GLY A 225 15.65 -17.15 -3.60
C GLY A 225 15.48 -17.90 -2.27
N TRP A 226 15.42 -19.23 -2.32
CA TRP A 226 15.23 -20.12 -1.15
C TRP A 226 16.53 -20.85 -0.76
N ASP A 227 17.64 -20.13 -0.70
CA ASP A 227 18.95 -20.68 -0.34
C ASP A 227 19.79 -19.67 0.44
N ALA A 228 20.76 -20.18 1.21
CA ALA A 228 21.56 -19.35 2.09
C ALA A 228 22.41 -18.30 1.35
N PRO A 229 23.14 -18.62 0.27
CA PRO A 229 23.85 -17.61 -0.52
C PRO A 229 22.96 -16.45 -0.98
N ALA A 230 21.81 -16.74 -1.60
CA ALA A 230 20.88 -15.71 -2.07
C ALA A 230 20.30 -14.88 -0.92
N LEU A 231 19.93 -15.52 0.20
CA LEU A 231 19.41 -14.83 1.40
C LEU A 231 20.46 -13.89 2.00
N TRP A 232 21.72 -14.32 2.07
CA TRP A 232 22.81 -13.48 2.53
C TRP A 232 23.08 -12.31 1.60
N GLU A 233 23.17 -12.55 0.30
CA GLU A 233 23.37 -11.49 -0.69
C GLU A 233 22.28 -10.42 -0.58
N ALA A 234 21.01 -10.83 -0.54
CA ALA A 234 19.88 -9.90 -0.38
C ALA A 234 19.95 -9.12 0.94
N LEU A 235 20.27 -9.78 2.07
CA LEU A 235 20.42 -9.09 3.36
C LEU A 235 21.52 -8.03 3.29
N LEU A 236 22.69 -8.36 2.73
CA LEU A 236 23.81 -7.42 2.63
C LEU A 236 23.48 -6.23 1.71
N ASN A 237 22.86 -6.47 0.55
CA ASN A 237 22.36 -5.39 -0.32
C ASN A 237 21.32 -4.52 0.41
N GLN A 238 20.47 -5.13 1.26
CA GLN A 238 19.46 -4.41 2.02
C GLN A 238 20.07 -3.54 3.12
N LEU A 239 21.13 -4.00 3.79
CA LEU A 239 21.89 -3.18 4.75
C LEU A 239 22.49 -1.94 4.07
N GLU A 240 23.07 -2.11 2.88
CA GLU A 240 23.68 -1.02 2.11
C GLU A 240 22.63 0.02 1.69
N LEU A 241 21.55 -0.43 1.04
CA LEU A 241 20.46 0.42 0.60
C LEU A 241 19.85 1.20 1.79
N PHE A 242 19.52 0.50 2.88
CA PHE A 242 18.89 1.13 4.03
C PHE A 242 19.83 2.13 4.71
N SER A 243 21.13 1.83 4.81
CA SER A 243 22.11 2.77 5.35
C SER A 243 22.23 4.02 4.51
N ARG A 244 22.23 3.89 3.17
CA ARG A 244 22.25 5.04 2.25
C ARG A 244 21.01 5.92 2.44
N LEU A 245 19.81 5.33 2.36
CA LEU A 245 18.55 6.07 2.53
C LEU A 245 18.46 6.75 3.90
N SER A 246 18.88 6.06 4.97
CA SER A 246 18.87 6.62 6.33
C SER A 246 19.76 7.84 6.47
N ARG A 247 20.95 7.84 5.84
CA ARG A 247 21.87 8.99 5.84
C ARG A 247 21.28 10.18 5.08
N GLU A 248 20.69 9.94 3.92
CA GLU A 248 20.06 10.98 3.10
C GLU A 248 18.92 11.66 3.88
N VAL A 249 18.03 10.86 4.49
CA VAL A 249 16.92 11.36 5.31
C VAL A 249 17.42 12.07 6.56
N ALA A 250 18.40 11.52 7.26
CA ALA A 250 19.00 12.14 8.44
C ALA A 250 19.62 13.51 8.14
N SER A 251 20.34 13.60 7.03
CA SER A 251 20.93 14.86 6.56
C SER A 251 19.86 15.88 6.21
N ALA A 252 18.79 15.50 5.51
CA ALA A 252 17.72 16.42 5.13
C ALA A 252 16.90 16.93 6.33
N LEU A 253 16.75 16.10 7.37
CA LEU A 253 16.03 16.43 8.60
C LEU A 253 16.94 16.95 9.73
N GLN A 254 18.22 17.17 9.43
CA GLN A 254 19.20 17.78 10.34
C GLN A 254 19.39 17.01 11.66
N PHE A 255 19.36 15.67 11.63
CA PHE A 255 19.71 14.85 12.79
C PHE A 255 20.88 13.90 12.48
N THR A 256 21.56 13.44 13.54
CA THR A 256 22.78 12.63 13.43
C THR A 256 22.44 11.15 13.22
N TYR A 257 22.88 10.58 12.10
CA TYR A 257 22.93 9.12 11.93
C TYR A 257 24.13 8.54 12.71
N GLU A 258 23.88 7.54 13.56
CA GLU A 258 24.91 6.93 14.43
C GLU A 258 25.83 5.96 13.66
N GLU A 259 26.64 6.48 12.73
CA GLU A 259 27.50 5.72 11.82
C GLU A 259 28.28 4.59 12.50
N ARG A 260 28.87 4.88 13.66
CA ARG A 260 29.67 3.88 14.39
C ARG A 260 28.82 2.70 14.84
N ARG A 261 27.65 2.95 15.43
CA ARG A 261 26.78 1.88 15.95
C ARG A 261 26.37 0.93 14.85
N TYR A 262 25.90 1.47 13.73
CA TYR A 262 25.38 0.66 12.63
C TYR A 262 26.48 -0.02 11.81
N ARG A 263 27.67 0.61 11.71
CA ARG A 263 28.85 -0.06 11.19
C ARG A 263 29.27 -1.26 12.04
N ASP A 264 29.26 -1.13 13.37
CA ASP A 264 29.64 -2.21 14.28
C ASP A 264 28.63 -3.38 14.19
N ILE A 265 27.33 -3.10 14.06
CA ILE A 265 26.30 -4.12 13.80
C ILE A 265 26.49 -4.78 12.43
N GLY A 266 26.71 -3.98 11.37
CA GLY A 266 26.95 -4.49 10.03
C GLY A 266 28.20 -5.40 9.96
N ALA A 267 29.26 -5.05 10.69
CA ALA A 267 30.46 -5.88 10.81
C ALA A 267 30.16 -7.24 11.45
N TYR A 268 29.33 -7.28 12.49
CA TYR A 268 28.88 -8.53 13.11
C TYR A 268 28.06 -9.39 12.13
N ILE A 269 27.14 -8.79 11.36
CA ILE A 269 26.37 -9.52 10.34
C ILE A 269 27.30 -10.08 9.24
N HIS A 270 28.27 -9.28 8.76
CA HIS A 270 29.27 -9.74 7.80
C HIS A 270 30.14 -10.88 8.34
N GLN A 271 30.46 -10.87 9.64
CA GLN A 271 31.15 -11.98 10.28
C GLN A 271 30.32 -13.25 10.22
N LEU A 272 29.03 -13.19 10.60
CA LEU A 272 28.12 -14.35 10.51
C LEU A 272 28.03 -14.88 9.08
N TRP A 273 27.97 -14.00 8.09
CA TRP A 273 27.97 -14.36 6.67
C TRP A 273 29.25 -15.10 6.26
N ARG A 274 30.43 -14.57 6.58
CA ARG A 274 31.73 -15.20 6.22
C ARG A 274 31.94 -16.56 6.87
N GLU A 275 31.45 -16.72 8.10
CA GLU A 275 31.57 -17.97 8.84
C GLU A 275 30.54 -19.03 8.37
N ASP A 276 29.63 -18.69 7.46
CA ASP A 276 28.54 -19.56 7.05
C ASP A 276 29.06 -20.60 6.04
N PRO A 277 28.98 -21.91 6.35
CA PRO A 277 29.54 -22.95 5.49
C PRO A 277 28.87 -23.07 4.12
N ALA A 278 27.70 -22.46 3.91
CA ALA A 278 27.07 -22.40 2.59
C ALA A 278 27.64 -21.29 1.69
N ILE A 279 28.43 -20.37 2.25
CA ILE A 279 29.17 -19.38 1.49
C ILE A 279 30.51 -20.02 1.15
N GLU A 280 30.66 -20.48 -0.09
CA GLU A 280 31.96 -20.92 -0.58
C GLU A 280 32.96 -19.77 -0.41
N SER A 281 34.07 -20.02 0.28
CA SER A 281 35.18 -19.09 0.21
C SER A 281 35.65 -19.13 -1.24
N LYS A 282 35.37 -18.05 -1.98
CA LYS A 282 36.15 -17.76 -3.17
C LYS A 282 37.54 -17.39 -2.68
N ASP A 283 38.33 -18.42 -2.38
CA ASP A 283 39.78 -18.32 -2.23
C ASP A 283 40.41 -17.81 -3.54
#